data_AF-A0AAE5CCR8-F1
#
_entry.id   AF-A0AAE5CCR8-F1
#
_cell.length_a   1.000
_cell.length_b   1.000
_cell.length_c   1.000
_cell.angle_alpha   90.00
_cell.angle_beta   90.00
_cell.angle_gamma   90.00
#
_symmetry.space_group_name_H-M   'P 1'
#
loop_
_entity.id
_entity.type
_entity.pdbx_description
1 polymer ?
#
loop_
_entity_poly.entity_id
_entity_poly.type
_entity_poly.pdbx_seq_one_letter_code
_entity_poly.pdbx_strand_id
1 'polypeptide(L)'
;MTESKQKVDFSGLVTSLATSAVVVLGQIEGILETGQAPDESGAMKDLDDDEKTRRVDEGLAGGRHLIDTLVVLEEKTRGNLNEEEQELLGTAISELRIRHVTLSNRVARDRSAGGEDG
;
A
#
# COMPACT_ATOMS: atom_id res chain seq x y z
N MET A 1 -37.95 -17.57 10.76
CA MET A 1 -36.48 -17.43 10.65
C MET A 1 -36.21 -16.74 9.33
N THR A 2 -36.09 -15.41 9.34
CA THR A 2 -35.74 -14.65 8.13
C THR A 2 -34.23 -14.44 8.17
N GLU A 3 -33.51 -15.20 7.35
CA GLU A 3 -32.10 -14.98 7.08
C GLU A 3 -31.97 -13.65 6.33
N SER A 4 -31.65 -12.56 7.06
CA SER A 4 -31.30 -11.29 6.45
C SER A 4 -29.96 -11.48 5.74
N LYS A 5 -30.03 -11.83 4.45
CA LYS A 5 -28.87 -11.93 3.56
C LYS A 5 -28.13 -10.60 3.60
N GLN A 6 -27.02 -10.55 4.34
CA GLN A 6 -26.22 -9.34 4.53
C GLN A 6 -25.80 -8.85 3.16
N LYS A 7 -26.43 -7.77 2.68
CA LYS A 7 -26.11 -7.15 1.41
C LYS A 7 -24.68 -6.63 1.56
N VAL A 8 -23.76 -7.19 0.77
CA VAL A 8 -22.36 -6.72 0.78
C VAL A 8 -22.37 -5.24 0.44
N ASP A 9 -21.85 -4.42 1.35
CA ASP A 9 -21.75 -2.97 1.18
C ASP A 9 -20.52 -2.64 0.35
N PHE A 10 -20.69 -1.84 -0.70
CA PHE A 10 -19.60 -1.46 -1.61
C PHE A 10 -18.56 -0.62 -0.87
N SER A 11 -19.01 0.30 0.00
CA SER A 11 -18.12 1.11 0.85
C SER A 11 -17.27 0.22 1.75
N GLY A 12 -17.83 -0.85 2.31
CA GLY A 12 -17.09 -1.85 3.08
C GLY A 12 -16.03 -2.57 2.26
N LEU A 13 -16.34 -2.96 1.02
CA LEU A 13 -15.38 -3.57 0.11
C LEU A 13 -14.22 -2.61 -0.22
N VAL A 14 -14.53 -1.38 -0.63
CA VAL A 14 -13.54 -0.35 -0.95
C VAL A 14 -12.65 -0.07 0.26
N THR A 15 -13.24 0.08 1.45
CA THR A 15 -12.50 0.29 2.70
C THR A 15 -11.56 -0.88 3.00
N SER A 16 -12.01 -2.13 2.81
CA SER A 16 -11.17 -3.30 3.07
C SER A 16 -9.96 -3.37 2.12
N LEU A 17 -10.16 -3.09 0.83
CA LEU A 17 -9.10 -3.07 -0.18
C LEU A 17 -8.14 -1.91 0.07
N ALA A 18 -8.65 -0.72 0.36
CA ALA A 18 -7.84 0.45 0.68
C ALA A 18 -7.02 0.23 1.96
N THR A 19 -7.63 -0.33 3.01
CA THR A 19 -6.94 -0.68 4.26
C THR A 19 -5.83 -1.70 4.00
N SER A 20 -6.11 -2.74 3.21
CA SER A 20 -5.10 -3.71 2.81
C SER A 20 -3.93 -3.05 2.08
N ALA A 21 -4.22 -2.12 1.15
CA ALA A 21 -3.18 -1.39 0.42
C ALA A 21 -2.33 -0.51 1.34
N VAL A 22 -2.95 0.17 2.30
CA VAL A 22 -2.24 0.94 3.34
C VAL A 22 -1.31 0.03 4.16
N VAL A 23 -1.77 -1.15 4.58
CA VAL A 23 -0.95 -2.09 5.34
C VAL A 23 0.25 -2.58 4.52
N VAL A 24 0.03 -2.97 3.27
CA VAL A 24 1.09 -3.43 2.36
C VAL A 24 2.13 -2.32 2.12
N LEU A 25 1.69 -1.09 1.86
CA LEU A 25 2.60 0.04 1.66
C LEU A 25 3.31 0.47 2.95
N GLY A 26 2.64 0.39 4.11
CA GLY A 26 3.23 0.70 5.42
C GLY A 26 4.33 -0.28 5.85
N GLN A 27 4.26 -1.55 5.41
CA GLN A 27 5.35 -2.51 5.63
C GLN A 27 6.65 -2.08 4.93
N ILE A 28 6.55 -1.38 3.81
CA ILE A 28 7.69 -0.83 3.09
C ILE A 28 8.28 0.35 3.87
N GLU A 29 7.43 1.23 4.41
CA GLU A 29 7.86 2.38 5.22
C GLU A 29 8.75 1.95 6.40
N GLY A 30 8.37 0.89 7.11
CA GLY A 30 9.16 0.37 8.23
C GLY A 30 10.51 -0.25 7.80
N ILE A 31 10.63 -0.75 6.56
CA ILE A 31 11.91 -1.24 6.01
C ILE A 31 12.82 -0.07 5.60
N LEU A 32 12.23 1.02 5.12
CA LEU A 32 12.94 2.24 4.66
C LEU A 32 13.24 3.24 5.80
N GLU A 33 12.87 2.96 7.04
CA GLU A 33 13.03 3.87 8.19
C GLU A 33 14.42 3.80 8.85
N THR A 34 15.42 3.19 8.21
CA THR A 34 16.82 3.22 8.65
C THR A 34 17.50 4.55 8.30
N GLY A 35 16.99 5.66 8.86
CA GLY A 35 17.58 7.00 8.77
C GLY A 35 17.93 7.62 10.12
N GLN A 36 17.52 7.01 11.24
CA GLN A 36 17.92 7.39 12.59
C GLN A 36 18.24 6.12 13.38
N ALA A 37 19.42 6.13 14.03
CA ALA A 37 19.91 5.02 14.81
C ALA A 37 18.83 4.56 15.81
N PRO A 38 18.35 3.31 15.73
CA PRO A 38 17.63 2.74 16.85
C PRO A 38 18.61 2.70 18.01
N ASP A 39 18.15 3.20 19.14
CA ASP A 39 18.79 3.00 20.43
C ASP A 39 19.17 1.52 20.61
N GLU A 40 20.22 1.30 21.41
CA GLU A 40 20.95 0.04 21.55
C GLU A 40 20.15 -1.06 22.29
N SER A 41 18.96 -1.40 21.80
CA SER A 41 18.10 -2.48 22.34
C SER A 41 17.77 -3.56 21.29
N GLY A 42 18.18 -3.36 20.04
CA GLY A 42 18.54 -4.43 19.09
C GLY A 42 17.67 -5.70 19.11
N ALA A 43 16.39 -5.59 18.77
CA ALA A 43 15.53 -6.75 18.49
C ALA A 43 14.79 -6.60 17.15
N MET A 44 15.52 -6.25 16.09
CA MET A 44 15.14 -6.57 14.70
C MET A 44 16.38 -6.48 13.78
N LYS A 45 17.48 -7.08 14.20
CA LYS A 45 18.67 -7.32 13.37
C LYS A 45 18.49 -8.71 12.75
N ASP A 46 18.89 -8.89 11.50
CA ASP A 46 18.97 -10.17 10.74
C ASP A 46 18.01 -10.31 9.53
N LEU A 47 17.59 -9.19 8.91
CA LEU A 47 17.28 -9.24 7.47
C LEU A 47 18.54 -8.80 6.72
N ASP A 48 19.07 -9.67 5.85
CA ASP A 48 20.09 -9.27 4.89
C ASP A 48 19.50 -8.27 3.87
N ASP A 49 20.37 -7.54 3.19
CA ASP A 49 19.95 -6.45 2.30
C ASP A 49 19.20 -6.97 1.06
N ASP A 50 19.44 -8.22 0.65
CA ASP A 50 18.70 -8.90 -0.42
C ASP A 50 17.24 -9.15 0.01
N GLU A 51 17.01 -9.66 1.22
CA GLU A 51 15.68 -9.89 1.77
C GLU A 51 14.92 -8.58 1.99
N LYS A 52 15.58 -7.52 2.46
CA LYS A 52 14.96 -6.18 2.54
C LYS A 52 14.51 -5.70 1.15
N THR A 53 15.40 -5.82 0.17
CA THR A 53 15.13 -5.41 -1.22
C THR A 53 13.94 -6.18 -1.79
N ARG A 54 13.92 -7.50 -1.60
CA ARG A 54 12.82 -8.36 -2.05
C ARG A 54 11.48 -7.96 -1.42
N ARG A 55 11.45 -7.75 -0.10
CA ARG A 55 10.22 -7.36 0.61
C ARG A 55 9.70 -5.98 0.18
N VAL A 56 10.62 -5.05 -0.10
CA VAL A 56 10.27 -3.73 -0.65
C VAL A 56 9.66 -3.86 -2.05
N ASP A 57 10.26 -4.65 -2.93
CA ASP A 57 9.75 -4.88 -4.29
C ASP A 57 8.39 -5.59 -4.27
N GLU A 58 8.23 -6.63 -3.44
CA GLU A 58 6.97 -7.34 -3.23
C GLU A 58 5.88 -6.41 -2.70
N GLY A 59 6.21 -5.55 -1.74
CA GLY A 59 5.30 -4.54 -1.19
C GLY A 59 4.86 -3.54 -2.25
N LEU A 60 5.78 -3.00 -3.06
CA LEU A 60 5.44 -2.05 -4.13
C LEU A 60 4.55 -2.70 -5.20
N ALA A 61 4.82 -3.95 -5.55
CA ALA A 61 4.01 -4.71 -6.49
C ALA A 61 2.60 -4.97 -5.93
N GLY A 62 2.51 -5.39 -4.66
CA GLY A 62 1.23 -5.61 -3.97
C GLY A 62 0.39 -4.34 -3.85
N GLY A 63 1.01 -3.22 -3.47
CA GLY A 63 0.36 -1.91 -3.40
C GLY A 63 -0.19 -1.47 -4.76
N ARG A 64 0.60 -1.64 -5.83
CA ARG A 64 0.14 -1.36 -7.20
C ARG A 64 -1.04 -2.25 -7.60
N HIS A 65 -0.98 -3.54 -7.33
CA HIS A 65 -2.05 -4.48 -7.68
C HIS A 65 -3.40 -4.09 -7.03
N LEU A 66 -3.37 -3.65 -5.77
CA LEU A 66 -4.56 -3.20 -5.06
C LEU A 66 -5.10 -1.87 -5.62
N ILE A 67 -4.23 -0.93 -5.97
CA ILE A 67 -4.61 0.32 -6.65
C ILE A 67 -5.28 0.00 -8.00
N ASP A 68 -4.66 -0.87 -8.81
CA ASP A 68 -5.20 -1.26 -10.12
C ASP A 68 -6.57 -1.95 -9.97
N THR A 69 -6.74 -2.75 -8.91
CA THR A 69 -8.04 -3.37 -8.58
C THR A 69 -9.10 -2.32 -8.27
N LEU A 70 -8.79 -1.31 -7.45
CA LEU A 70 -9.71 -0.21 -7.13
C LEU A 70 -10.09 0.60 -8.39
N VAL A 71 -9.12 0.83 -9.29
CA VAL A 71 -9.37 1.50 -10.58
C VAL A 71 -10.30 0.67 -11.46
N VAL A 72 -10.08 -0.63 -11.56
CA VAL A 72 -10.99 -1.52 -12.30
C VAL A 72 -12.40 -1.50 -11.70
N LEU A 73 -12.51 -1.46 -10.36
CA LEU A 73 -13.81 -1.31 -9.72
C LEU A 73 -14.47 0.01 -10.12
N GLU A 74 -13.77 1.14 -10.04
CA GLU A 74 -14.28 2.45 -10.46
C GLU A 74 -14.81 2.45 -11.90
N GLU A 75 -14.05 1.85 -12.82
CA GLU A 75 -14.45 1.74 -14.22
C GLU A 75 -15.69 0.87 -14.41
N LYS A 76 -15.76 -0.28 -13.72
CA LYS A 76 -16.84 -1.26 -13.87
C LYS A 76 -18.11 -0.88 -13.13
N THR A 77 -18.01 -0.07 -12.09
CA THR A 77 -19.17 0.39 -11.30
C THR A 77 -19.61 1.80 -11.66
N ARG A 78 -18.95 2.49 -12.60
CA ARG A 78 -19.35 3.81 -13.07
C ARG A 78 -20.83 3.85 -13.46
N GLY A 79 -21.56 4.83 -12.90
CA GLY A 79 -23.01 4.99 -13.08
C GLY A 79 -23.88 4.12 -12.16
N ASN A 80 -23.29 3.18 -11.42
CA ASN A 80 -23.96 2.39 -10.38
C ASN A 80 -23.63 2.86 -8.96
N LEU A 81 -22.69 3.79 -8.80
CA LEU A 81 -22.25 4.33 -7.51
C LEU A 81 -23.08 5.56 -7.11
N ASN A 82 -23.41 5.66 -5.83
CA ASN A 82 -23.92 6.91 -5.26
C ASN A 82 -22.78 7.93 -5.04
N GLU A 83 -23.10 9.17 -4.66
CA GLU A 83 -22.10 10.24 -4.49
C GLU A 83 -21.03 9.90 -3.44
N GLU A 84 -21.44 9.34 -2.29
CA GLU A 84 -20.53 8.96 -1.21
C GLU A 84 -19.58 7.83 -1.64
N GLU A 85 -20.08 6.83 -2.37
CA GLU A 85 -19.27 5.73 -2.90
C GLU A 85 -18.27 6.20 -3.97
N GLN A 86 -18.66 7.15 -4.82
CA GLN A 86 -17.78 7.76 -5.82
C GLN A 86 -16.65 8.54 -5.14
N GLU A 87 -16.99 9.36 -4.15
CA GLU A 87 -16.01 10.16 -3.40
C GLU A 87 -15.05 9.27 -2.61
N LEU A 88 -15.57 8.26 -1.90
CA LEU A 88 -14.78 7.30 -1.13
C LEU A 88 -13.77 6.58 -2.03
N LEU A 89 -14.23 6.02 -3.16
CA LEU A 89 -13.38 5.28 -4.07
C LEU A 89 -12.32 6.18 -4.74
N GLY A 90 -12.73 7.36 -5.21
CA GLY A 90 -11.84 8.33 -5.86
C GLY A 90 -10.76 8.85 -4.90
N THR A 91 -11.13 9.12 -3.65
CA THR A 91 -10.20 9.55 -2.60
C THR A 91 -9.21 8.43 -2.28
N ALA A 92 -9.70 7.21 -2.04
CA ALA A 92 -8.84 6.06 -1.76
C ALA A 92 -7.81 5.81 -2.88
N ILE A 93 -8.24 5.82 -4.15
CA ILE A 93 -7.34 5.66 -5.30
C ILE A 93 -6.28 6.77 -5.33
N SER A 94 -6.69 8.03 -5.13
CA SER A 94 -5.80 9.19 -5.20
C SER A 94 -4.73 9.15 -4.11
N GLU A 95 -5.12 8.92 -2.87
CA GLU A 95 -4.21 8.84 -1.72
C GLU A 95 -3.20 7.68 -1.88
N LEU A 96 -3.69 6.49 -2.26
CA LEU A 96 -2.83 5.32 -2.45
C LEU A 96 -1.81 5.52 -3.57
N ARG A 97 -2.20 6.19 -4.68
CA ARG A 97 -1.28 6.53 -5.77
C ARG A 97 -0.17 7.47 -5.32
N ILE A 98 -0.52 8.53 -4.59
CA ILE A 98 0.48 9.47 -4.05
C ILE A 98 1.45 8.73 -3.14
N ARG A 99 0.94 7.87 -2.26
CA ARG A 99 1.77 7.08 -1.34
C ARG A 99 2.68 6.11 -2.07
N HIS A 100 2.15 5.39 -3.06
CA HIS A 100 2.92 4.45 -3.90
C HIS A 100 4.07 5.14 -4.64
N VAL A 101 3.81 6.29 -5.28
CA VAL A 101 4.85 7.07 -5.97
C VAL A 101 5.88 7.59 -5.00
N THR A 102 5.46 8.09 -3.83
CA THR A 102 6.36 8.58 -2.78
C THR A 102 7.31 7.48 -2.31
N LEU A 103 6.79 6.28 -2.06
CA LEU A 103 7.60 5.13 -1.65
C LEU A 103 8.51 4.65 -2.78
N SER A 104 8.00 4.53 -4.00
CA SER A 104 8.80 4.17 -5.17
C SER A 104 10.01 5.11 -5.36
N ASN A 105 9.79 6.41 -5.16
CA ASN A 105 10.85 7.41 -5.22
C ASN A 105 11.86 7.28 -4.07
N ARG A 106 11.41 6.96 -2.85
CA ARG A 106 12.31 6.70 -1.71
C ARG A 106 13.19 5.47 -1.97
N VAL A 107 12.60 4.37 -2.43
CA VAL A 107 13.32 3.14 -2.78
C VAL A 107 14.38 3.41 -3.84
N ALA A 108 14.04 4.17 -4.89
CA ALA A 108 14.99 4.54 -5.93
C ALA A 108 16.18 5.35 -5.39
N ARG A 109 15.95 6.25 -4.43
CA ARG A 109 16.99 7.06 -3.78
C ARG A 109 17.92 6.21 -2.91
N ASP A 110 17.36 5.36 -2.05
CA ASP A 110 18.15 4.50 -1.16
C ASP A 110 19.06 3.55 -1.95
N ARG A 111 18.55 2.98 -3.06
CA ARG A 111 19.35 2.15 -3.97
C ARG A 111 20.47 2.90 -4.66
N SER A 112 20.27 4.20 -4.93
CA SER A 112 21.30 5.03 -5.55
C SER A 112 22.38 5.44 -4.54
N ALA A 113 22.04 5.56 -3.26
CA ALA A 113 22.96 5.94 -2.18
C ALA A 113 23.82 4.77 -1.68
N GLY A 114 23.34 3.52 -1.76
CA GLY A 114 24.08 2.33 -1.32
C GLY A 114 25.15 1.82 -2.29
N GLY A 115 25.38 2.50 -3.42
CA GLY A 115 26.25 2.03 -4.52
C GLY A 115 27.66 2.64 -4.57
N GLU A 116 28.08 3.48 -3.62
CA GLU A 116 29.35 4.23 -3.71
C GLU A 116 30.49 3.75 -2.80
N ASP A 117 30.31 2.71 -1.96
CA ASP A 117 31.42 2.12 -1.18
C ASP A 117 31.91 0.81 -1.82
N GLY A 118 32.89 0.94 -2.73
CA GLY A 118 33.63 -0.17 -3.34
C GLY A 118 35.12 0.12 -3.41
#